data_AF-A0A2M7EDQ9-F1
#
_entry.id   AF-A0A2M7EDQ9-F1
#
_cell.length_a   1.000
_cell.length_b   1.000
_cell.length_c   1.000
_cell.angle_alpha   90.00
_cell.angle_beta   90.00
_cell.angle_gamma   90.00
#
_symmetry.space_group_name_H-M   'P 1'
#
loop_
_entity.id
_entity.type
_entity.pdbx_description
1 polymer ?
#
loop_
_entity_poly.entity_id
_entity_poly.type
_entity_poly.pdbx_seq_one_letter_code
_entity_poly.pdbx_strand_id
1 'polypeptide(L)'
;MNHFLLKFKMLEEPERASPTLLESARASLLLRSVAKTIDLIIVAAAAELIPRVGFFAGLAYLLISDGLFNGQSLGKQLTGLKVVSIAAGQACSIRESILRNLALCIGAALWIIPLIGWVITLLIFAFEFVMLLGSKEGMRLGDELARTTVIETKTG
;
A
#
# COMPACT_ATOMS: atom_id res chain seq x y z
N MET A 1 -9.35 -62.83 -23.32
CA MET A 1 -9.21 -61.35 -23.25
C MET A 1 -10.42 -60.63 -22.63
N ASN A 2 -11.49 -61.33 -22.20
CA ASN A 2 -12.69 -60.67 -21.65
C ASN A 2 -12.71 -60.55 -20.12
N HIS A 3 -11.96 -61.40 -19.40
CA HIS A 3 -11.96 -61.39 -17.93
C HIS A 3 -11.15 -60.23 -17.32
N PHE A 4 -10.10 -59.77 -18.01
CA PHE A 4 -9.25 -58.66 -17.56
C PHE A 4 -9.95 -57.30 -17.72
N LEU A 5 -10.66 -57.10 -18.83
CA LEU A 5 -11.44 -55.88 -19.07
C LEU A 5 -12.63 -55.74 -18.11
N LEU A 6 -13.25 -56.85 -17.68
CA LEU A 6 -14.28 -56.84 -16.65
C LEU A 6 -13.75 -56.39 -15.28
N LYS A 7 -12.55 -56.85 -14.91
CA LYS A 7 -11.93 -56.49 -13.63
C LYS A 7 -11.40 -55.05 -13.64
N PHE A 8 -10.93 -54.55 -14.79
CA PHE A 8 -10.52 -53.16 -14.97
C PHE A 8 -11.72 -52.21 -14.93
N LYS A 9 -12.83 -52.55 -15.59
CA LYS A 9 -14.09 -51.79 -15.54
C LYS A 9 -14.72 -51.72 -14.14
N MET A 10 -14.45 -52.71 -13.28
CA MET A 10 -14.90 -52.74 -11.88
C MET A 10 -14.06 -51.88 -10.93
N LEU A 11 -12.84 -51.48 -11.33
CA LEU A 11 -11.94 -50.64 -10.52
C LEU A 11 -12.01 -49.15 -10.89
N GLU A 12 -12.75 -48.80 -11.94
CA GLU A 12 -12.91 -47.44 -12.46
C GLU A 12 -14.31 -46.86 -12.26
N GLU A 13 -15.28 -47.61 -11.73
CA GLU A 13 -16.54 -47.00 -11.28
C GLU A 13 -16.24 -46.27 -9.97
N PRO A 14 -16.19 -44.92 -9.94
CA PRO A 14 -16.01 -44.20 -8.69
C PRO A 14 -17.16 -44.62 -7.78
N GLU A 15 -16.84 -45.08 -6.57
CA GLU A 15 -17.79 -45.43 -5.53
C GLU A 15 -18.78 -44.26 -5.37
N ARG A 16 -19.93 -44.35 -6.05
CA ARG A 16 -20.92 -43.28 -6.07
C ARG A 16 -21.45 -43.19 -4.65
N ALA A 17 -21.06 -42.13 -3.95
CA ALA A 17 -21.57 -41.82 -2.64
C ALA A 17 -23.10 -42.00 -2.66
N SER A 18 -23.59 -42.92 -1.82
CA SER A 18 -25.00 -43.28 -1.79
C SER A 18 -25.83 -41.99 -1.59
N PRO A 19 -26.93 -41.78 -2.35
CA PRO A 19 -27.66 -40.50 -2.35
C PRO A 19 -28.12 -40.06 -0.95
N THR A 20 -28.29 -41.01 -0.04
CA THR A 20 -28.62 -40.80 1.37
C THR A 20 -27.48 -40.17 2.20
N LEU A 21 -26.21 -40.43 1.86
CA LEU A 21 -25.06 -39.78 2.49
C LEU A 21 -24.91 -38.31 2.06
N LEU A 22 -25.30 -38.00 0.82
CA LEU A 22 -25.33 -36.62 0.31
C LEU A 22 -26.48 -35.80 0.91
N GLU A 23 -27.61 -36.45 1.25
CA GLU A 23 -28.76 -35.79 1.86
C GLU A 23 -28.53 -35.44 3.34
N SER A 24 -27.92 -36.35 4.12
CA SER A 24 -27.56 -36.10 5.53
C SER A 24 -26.40 -35.11 5.68
N ALA A 25 -25.55 -34.95 4.66
CA ALA A 25 -24.45 -33.99 4.63
C ALA A 25 -24.87 -32.56 4.22
N ARG A 26 -26.13 -32.33 3.83
CA ARG A 26 -26.60 -30.97 3.47
C ARG A 26 -26.73 -30.12 4.74
N ALA A 27 -25.83 -29.15 4.89
CA ALA A 27 -25.95 -28.13 5.94
C ALA A 27 -27.32 -27.41 5.84
N SER A 28 -27.96 -27.20 7.00
CA SER A 28 -29.26 -26.54 7.07
C SER A 28 -29.20 -25.12 6.47
N LEU A 29 -30.33 -24.64 5.94
CA LEU A 29 -30.42 -23.28 5.40
C LEU A 29 -29.98 -22.22 6.43
N LEU A 30 -30.23 -22.48 7.72
CA LEU A 30 -29.80 -21.61 8.82
C LEU A 30 -28.27 -21.52 8.91
N LEU A 31 -27.56 -22.66 8.86
CA LEU A 31 -26.09 -22.69 8.88
C LEU A 31 -25.49 -21.90 7.71
N ARG A 32 -26.08 -22.02 6.52
CA ARG A 32 -25.64 -21.28 5.32
C ARG A 32 -25.87 -19.77 5.47
N SER A 33 -27.03 -19.38 5.99
CA SER A 33 -27.34 -17.97 6.25
C SER A 33 -26.42 -17.37 7.31
N VAL A 34 -26.15 -18.09 8.40
CA VAL A 34 -25.21 -17.65 9.45
C VAL A 34 -23.80 -17.46 8.89
N ALA A 35 -23.30 -18.43 8.12
CA ALA A 35 -22.00 -18.30 7.46
C ALA A 35 -21.95 -17.05 6.57
N LYS A 36 -23.00 -16.79 5.79
CA LYS A 36 -23.04 -15.62 4.91
C LYS A 36 -23.09 -14.29 5.69
N THR A 37 -23.79 -14.27 6.82
CA THR A 37 -23.79 -13.11 7.73
C THR A 37 -22.41 -12.86 8.31
N ILE A 38 -21.68 -13.91 8.72
CA ILE A 38 -20.30 -13.77 9.22
C ILE A 38 -19.39 -13.21 8.12
N ASP A 39 -19.44 -13.77 6.91
CA ASP A 39 -18.67 -13.25 5.76
C ASP A 39 -18.98 -11.77 5.51
N LEU A 40 -20.26 -11.38 5.57
CA LEU A 40 -20.67 -9.99 5.37
C LEU A 40 -20.14 -9.06 6.47
N ILE A 41 -20.11 -9.53 7.72
CA ILE A 41 -19.52 -8.78 8.84
C ILE A 41 -18.01 -8.58 8.62
N ILE A 42 -17.30 -9.61 8.17
CA ILE A 42 -15.86 -9.52 7.87
C ILE A 42 -15.62 -8.52 6.74
N VAL A 43 -16.41 -8.57 5.68
CA VAL A 43 -16.31 -7.62 4.56
C VAL A 43 -16.62 -6.19 5.02
N ALA A 44 -17.65 -5.98 5.83
CA ALA A 44 -17.99 -4.67 6.37
C ALA A 44 -16.89 -4.12 7.28
N ALA A 45 -16.32 -4.96 8.16
CA ALA A 45 -15.20 -4.58 9.02
C ALA A 45 -13.96 -4.21 8.20
N ALA A 46 -13.64 -5.00 7.16
CA ALA A 46 -12.54 -4.71 6.26
C ALA A 46 -12.75 -3.40 5.49
N ALA A 47 -13.97 -3.16 4.99
CA ALA A 47 -14.32 -1.93 4.27
C ALA A 47 -14.17 -0.66 5.12
N GLU A 48 -14.40 -0.76 6.43
CA GLU A 48 -14.22 0.37 7.35
C GLU A 48 -12.77 0.53 7.84
N LEU A 49 -12.09 -0.58 8.13
CA LEU A 49 -10.77 -0.56 8.77
C LEU A 49 -9.64 -0.31 7.76
N ILE A 50 -9.68 -0.96 6.60
CA ILE A 50 -8.60 -0.89 5.60
C ILE A 50 -8.37 0.56 5.13
N PRO A 51 -9.39 1.37 4.78
CA PRO A 51 -9.15 2.74 4.36
C PRO A 51 -8.55 3.60 5.48
N ARG A 52 -9.01 3.44 6.72
CA ARG A 52 -8.52 4.20 7.88
C ARG A 52 -7.06 3.85 8.18
N VAL A 53 -6.75 2.57 8.30
CA VAL A 53 -5.39 2.09 8.56
C VAL A 53 -4.47 2.44 7.39
N GLY A 54 -4.94 2.22 6.16
CA GLY A 54 -4.19 2.54 4.94
C GLY A 54 -3.85 4.01 4.83
N PHE A 55 -4.77 4.90 5.23
CA PHE A 55 -4.53 6.35 5.27
C PHE A 55 -3.37 6.71 6.21
N PHE A 56 -3.43 6.29 7.47
CA PHE A 56 -2.36 6.59 8.43
C PHE A 56 -1.04 5.88 8.10
N ALA A 57 -1.10 4.65 7.60
CA ALA A 57 0.09 3.93 7.12
C ALA A 57 0.74 4.65 5.93
N GLY A 58 -0.05 5.21 5.02
CA GLY A 58 0.43 6.01 3.90
C GLY A 58 1.12 7.31 4.36
N LEU A 59 0.54 8.02 5.34
CA LEU A 59 1.18 9.21 5.93
C LEU A 59 2.49 8.85 6.64
N ALA A 60 2.50 7.78 7.42
CA ALA A 60 3.71 7.31 8.10
C ALA A 60 4.80 6.93 7.08
N TYR A 61 4.43 6.20 6.03
CA TYR A 61 5.35 5.87 4.93
C TYR A 61 5.90 7.15 4.30
N LEU A 62 5.04 8.10 3.92
CA LEU A 62 5.45 9.37 3.30
C LEU A 62 6.49 10.12 4.16
N LEU A 63 6.31 10.14 5.48
CA LEU A 63 7.24 10.82 6.39
C LEU A 63 8.62 10.13 6.44
N ILE A 64 8.66 8.80 6.49
CA ILE A 64 9.92 8.07 6.71
C ILE A 64 10.59 7.60 5.42
N SER A 65 9.88 7.59 4.28
CA SER A 65 10.28 6.85 3.08
C SER A 65 11.64 7.24 2.54
N ASP A 66 12.00 8.52 2.64
CA ASP A 66 13.28 9.01 2.12
C ASP A 66 14.46 8.78 3.07
N GLY A 67 14.20 8.39 4.31
CA GLY A 67 15.21 7.93 5.26
C GLY A 67 15.44 6.42 5.21
N LEU A 68 14.65 5.69 4.41
CA LEU A 68 14.83 4.26 4.18
C LEU A 68 15.89 4.00 3.10
N PHE A 69 16.30 2.75 2.96
CA PHE A 69 17.15 2.25 1.86
C PHE A 69 18.36 3.14 1.51
N ASN A 70 19.06 3.67 2.52
CA ASN A 70 20.17 4.61 2.37
C ASN A 70 19.80 5.91 1.63
N GLY A 71 18.68 6.54 2.00
CA GLY A 71 18.28 7.85 1.48
C GLY A 71 17.28 7.80 0.33
N GLN A 72 16.53 6.70 0.18
CA GLN A 72 15.70 6.44 -0.99
C GLN A 72 14.33 5.88 -0.59
N SER A 73 13.27 6.49 -1.11
CA SER A 73 11.94 5.88 -1.17
C SER A 73 11.85 4.89 -2.33
N LEU A 74 10.83 4.02 -2.32
CA LEU A 74 10.65 2.99 -3.36
C LEU A 74 10.55 3.61 -4.76
N GLY A 75 9.82 4.72 -4.91
CA GLY A 75 9.74 5.44 -6.18
C GLY A 75 11.11 5.93 -6.67
N LYS A 76 11.94 6.44 -5.75
CA LYS A 76 13.29 6.90 -6.07
C LYS A 76 14.25 5.77 -6.40
N GLN A 77 14.09 4.60 -5.78
CA GLN A 77 14.85 3.41 -6.17
C GLN A 77 14.56 3.05 -7.62
N LEU A 78 13.29 3.08 -8.03
CA LEU A 78 12.88 2.77 -9.41
C LEU A 78 13.39 3.81 -10.41
N THR A 79 13.50 5.08 -10.02
CA THR A 79 14.00 6.16 -10.89
C THR A 79 15.51 6.41 -10.76
N GLY A 80 16.22 5.69 -9.88
CA GLY A 80 17.66 5.87 -9.65
C GLY A 80 18.05 7.16 -8.93
N LEU A 81 17.17 7.73 -8.10
CA LEU A 81 17.41 8.95 -7.34
C LEU A 81 17.76 8.66 -5.88
N LYS A 82 18.50 9.56 -5.23
CA LYS A 82 18.84 9.49 -3.81
C LYS A 82 18.79 10.85 -3.12
N VAL A 83 18.34 10.87 -1.88
CA VAL A 83 18.38 12.05 -1.01
C VAL A 83 19.64 12.00 -0.16
N VAL A 84 20.37 13.11 -0.15
CA VAL A 84 21.57 13.30 0.65
C VAL A 84 21.43 14.53 1.53
N SER A 85 21.97 14.44 2.75
CA SER A 85 22.09 15.57 3.66
C SER A 85 23.18 16.51 3.17
N ILE A 86 22.87 17.80 3.03
CA ILE A 86 23.86 18.81 2.62
C ILE A 86 24.88 19.00 3.76
N ALA A 87 24.45 18.89 5.01
CA ALA A 87 25.32 19.10 6.16
C ALA A 87 26.30 17.93 6.37
N ALA A 88 25.84 16.69 6.23
CA ALA A 88 26.66 15.51 6.49
C ALA A 88 27.31 14.90 5.25
N GLY A 89 26.81 15.21 4.03
CA GLY A 89 27.23 14.56 2.78
C GLY A 89 26.86 13.08 2.69
N GLN A 90 25.99 12.60 3.59
CA GLN A 90 25.59 11.20 3.69
C GLN A 90 24.12 11.03 3.29
N ALA A 91 23.68 9.77 3.21
CA ALA A 91 22.28 9.43 2.99
C ALA A 91 21.37 10.14 4.00
N CYS A 92 20.19 10.57 3.53
CA CYS A 92 19.17 11.17 4.36
C CYS A 92 18.80 10.26 5.55
N SER A 93 18.78 10.83 6.74
CA SER A 93 18.31 10.17 7.96
C SER A 93 16.78 10.19 8.06
N ILE A 94 16.22 9.34 8.92
CA ILE A 94 14.76 9.33 9.18
C ILE A 94 14.28 10.71 9.66
N ARG A 95 15.07 11.40 10.49
CA ARG A 95 14.72 12.75 10.98
C ARG A 95 14.63 13.76 9.84
N GLU A 96 15.62 13.76 8.94
CA GLU A 96 15.62 14.66 7.79
C GLU A 96 14.47 14.32 6.83
N SER A 97 14.18 13.02 6.60
CA SER A 97 13.02 12.58 5.82
C SER A 97 11.70 13.13 6.39
N ILE A 98 11.50 13.03 7.70
CA ILE A 98 10.29 13.55 8.36
C ILE A 98 10.17 15.06 8.13
N LEU A 99 11.23 15.83 8.38
CA LEU A 99 11.22 17.29 8.22
C LEU A 99 10.91 17.69 6.77
N ARG A 100 11.53 17.00 5.82
CA ARG A 100 11.41 17.25 4.39
C ARG A 100 10.04 16.90 3.83
N ASN A 101 9.40 15.86 4.36
CA ASN A 101 8.11 15.38 3.90
C ASN A 101 6.94 15.92 4.74
N LEU A 102 7.21 16.71 5.78
CA LEU A 102 6.20 17.23 6.69
C LEU A 102 5.15 18.10 5.97
N ALA A 103 5.59 19.01 5.10
CA ALA A 103 4.67 19.88 4.36
C ALA A 103 3.71 19.08 3.46
N LEU A 104 4.24 18.14 2.67
CA LEU A 104 3.43 17.21 1.86
C LEU A 104 2.54 16.32 2.73
N CYS A 105 3.03 15.86 3.88
CA CYS A 105 2.25 15.04 4.82
C CYS A 105 1.09 15.83 5.43
N ILE A 106 1.28 17.10 5.78
CA ILE A 106 0.21 17.99 6.25
C ILE A 106 -0.82 18.16 5.13
N GLY A 107 -0.37 18.44 3.91
CA GLY A 107 -1.24 18.52 2.74
C GLY A 107 -2.06 17.23 2.56
N ALA A 108 -1.43 16.06 2.62
CA ALA A 108 -2.10 14.78 2.50
C ALA A 108 -3.07 14.49 3.66
N ALA A 109 -2.70 14.87 4.89
CA ALA A 109 -3.54 14.68 6.08
C ALA A 109 -4.85 15.49 5.99
N LEU A 110 -4.80 16.69 5.40
CA LEU A 110 -5.97 17.56 5.22
C LEU A 110 -6.98 17.01 4.21
N TRP A 111 -6.62 16.01 3.40
CA TRP A 111 -7.52 15.40 2.42
C TRP A 111 -8.80 14.79 3.05
N ILE A 112 -8.75 14.44 4.33
CA ILE A 112 -9.91 13.92 5.07
C ILE A 112 -11.03 14.94 5.25
N ILE A 113 -10.71 16.25 5.16
CA ILE A 113 -11.68 17.34 5.31
C ILE A 113 -12.17 17.74 3.91
N PRO A 114 -13.43 17.43 3.55
CA PRO A 114 -13.94 17.75 2.23
C PRO A 114 -14.01 19.26 1.99
N LEU A 115 -13.95 19.66 0.72
CA LEU A 115 -13.95 21.05 0.24
C LEU A 115 -12.71 21.85 0.69
N ILE A 116 -12.65 22.24 1.96
CA ILE A 116 -11.58 23.14 2.48
C ILE A 116 -10.25 22.40 2.49
N GLY A 117 -10.22 21.18 3.03
CA GLY A 117 -9.01 20.38 3.09
C GLY A 117 -8.46 20.09 1.69
N TRP A 118 -9.32 19.73 0.74
CA TRP A 118 -8.92 19.49 -0.65
C TRP A 118 -8.30 20.72 -1.32
N VAL A 119 -8.90 21.90 -1.14
CA VAL A 119 -8.32 23.14 -1.67
C VAL A 119 -6.96 23.42 -1.04
N ILE A 120 -6.83 23.30 0.29
CA ILE A 120 -5.55 23.52 0.97
C ILE A 120 -4.50 22.49 0.53
N THR A 121 -4.87 21.21 0.40
CA THR A 121 -3.98 20.17 -0.12
C THR A 121 -3.47 20.57 -1.50
N LEU A 122 -4.36 20.91 -2.43
CA LEU A 122 -3.96 21.32 -3.79
C LEU A 122 -3.03 22.53 -3.77
N LEU A 123 -3.28 23.52 -2.92
CA LEU A 123 -2.42 24.70 -2.78
C LEU A 123 -1.03 24.34 -2.24
N ILE A 124 -0.92 23.48 -1.23
CA ILE A 124 0.36 23.03 -0.67
C ILE A 124 1.18 22.28 -1.73
N PHE A 125 0.55 21.33 -2.43
CA PHE A 125 1.22 20.55 -3.47
C PHE A 125 1.63 21.42 -4.65
N ALA A 126 0.77 22.35 -5.09
CA ALA A 126 1.10 23.31 -6.15
C ALA A 126 2.26 24.21 -5.72
N PHE A 127 2.26 24.70 -4.48
CA PHE A 127 3.32 25.55 -3.96
C PHE A 127 4.67 24.82 -3.91
N GLU A 128 4.72 23.60 -3.36
CA GLU A 128 5.92 22.76 -3.36
C GLU A 128 6.43 22.49 -4.78
N PHE A 129 5.52 22.25 -5.73
CA PHE A 129 5.87 22.04 -7.14
C PHE A 129 6.42 23.31 -7.81
N VAL A 130 5.79 24.47 -7.57
CA VAL A 130 6.26 25.76 -8.09
C VAL A 130 7.65 26.10 -7.53
N MET A 131 7.88 25.86 -6.24
CA MET A 131 9.21 26.05 -5.64
C MET A 131 10.26 25.13 -6.26
N LEU A 132 9.91 23.87 -6.50
CA LEU A 132 10.79 22.91 -7.17
C LEU A 132 11.20 23.40 -8.57
N LEU A 133 10.24 23.92 -9.35
CA LEU A 133 10.51 24.45 -10.70
C LEU A 133 11.30 25.76 -10.69
N GLY A 134 11.11 26.58 -9.66
CA GLY A 134 11.79 27.87 -9.50
C GLY A 134 13.19 27.78 -8.90
N SER A 135 13.53 26.67 -8.24
CA SER A 135 14.82 26.47 -7.60
C SER A 135 15.90 26.14 -8.63
N LYS A 136 17.01 26.87 -8.58
CA LYS A 136 18.21 26.58 -9.41
C LYS A 136 18.83 25.24 -9.03
N GLU A 137 18.74 24.87 -7.76
CA GLU A 137 19.24 23.60 -7.24
C GLU A 137 18.20 22.46 -7.30
N GLY A 138 17.00 22.71 -7.84
CA GLY A 138 15.93 21.72 -7.88
C GLY A 138 15.44 21.29 -6.48
N MET A 139 15.46 22.20 -5.51
CA MET A 139 15.01 21.98 -4.14
C MET A 139 13.58 22.51 -3.96
N ARG A 140 12.74 21.74 -3.29
CA ARG A 140 11.43 22.22 -2.81
C ARG A 140 11.51 22.74 -1.38
N LEU A 141 10.41 23.29 -0.84
CA LEU A 141 10.37 23.84 0.53
C LEU A 141 10.88 22.84 1.57
N GLY A 142 10.43 21.59 1.46
CA GLY A 142 10.86 20.53 2.37
C GLY A 142 12.38 20.27 2.33
N ASP A 143 12.99 20.33 1.15
CA ASP A 143 14.43 20.12 0.97
C ASP A 143 15.24 21.24 1.63
N GLU A 144 14.77 22.48 1.50
CA GLU A 144 15.39 23.64 2.13
C GLU A 144 15.29 23.58 3.67
N LEU A 145 14.12 23.22 4.20
CA LEU A 145 13.88 23.05 5.64
C LEU A 145 14.74 21.94 6.25
N ALA A 146 14.89 20.82 5.54
CA ALA A 146 15.65 19.66 6.00
C ALA A 146 17.16 19.77 5.67
N ARG A 147 17.58 20.78 4.90
CA ARG A 147 18.95 20.91 4.38
C ARG A 147 19.40 19.65 3.63
N THR A 148 18.56 19.18 2.72
CA THR A 148 18.81 17.98 1.90
C THR A 148 18.72 18.31 0.42
N THR A 149 19.36 17.51 -0.42
CA THR A 149 19.21 17.60 -1.89
C THR A 149 19.01 16.22 -2.51
N VAL A 150 18.50 16.18 -3.74
CA VAL A 150 18.27 14.96 -4.50
C VAL A 150 19.31 14.85 -5.61
N ILE A 151 20.01 13.73 -5.65
CA ILE A 151 21.04 13.43 -6.66
C ILE A 151 20.71 12.15 -7.42
N GLU A 152 21.28 12.01 -8.61
CA GLU A 152 21.23 10.76 -9.38
C GLU A 152 22.23 9.75 -8.81
N THR A 153 21.80 8.49 -8.71
CA THR A 153 22.64 7.39 -8.20
C THR A 153 23.58 6.84 -9.28
N LYS A 154 23.31 7.13 -10.56
CA LYS A 154 24.02 6.59 -11.73
C LYS A 154 25.19 7.44 -12.25
N THR A 155 25.71 8.35 -11.44
CA THR A 155 26.99 9.02 -11.73
C THR A 155 28.11 8.31 -10.97
N GLY A 156 28.55 7.19 -11.52
CA GLY A 156 29.65 6.34 -11.05
C GLY A 156 30.01 5.31 -12.10
#